data_AF-A0AAD6F0W1-F1
#
_entry.id   AF-A0AAD6F0W1-F1
#
_cell.length_a   1.000
_cell.length_b   1.000
_cell.length_c   1.000
_cell.angle_alpha   90.00
_cell.angle_beta   90.00
_cell.angle_gamma   90.00
#
_symmetry.space_group_name_H-M   'P 1'
#
loop_
_entity.id
_entity.type
_entity.pdbx_description
1 polymer ?
#
loop_
_entity_poly.entity_id
_entity_poly.type
_entity_poly.pdbx_seq_one_letter_code
_entity_poly.pdbx_strand_id
1 'polypeptide(L)'
;MEVNRFLPAVLSICGLELLVYGIVSDTCVAMEEWVQHPYDHTALDDILPCVDPAMTAEVMSQSKNVTYQIIDMTNGIIANVSNRNFPPQAVPLYYNQSGPLVPVLCNPYLPDLSPRPCLTEELHFDNAIWKGYICETTNTSGSEICTTIGRLTPTFYYEMTSAVNVTYALYHYGPYLSDLADCTFVRQTFKSISDNSCRGLGQYSNQSNSAVNIKASSRYVLGRPVSYAVPVFQRRVKSGEGRRCPACPGALMGETMRGWS
;
A
#
# COMPACT_ATOMS: atom_id res chain seq x y z
N MET A 1 -52.65 14.39 -27.45
CA MET A 1 -51.75 13.24 -27.70
C MET A 1 -50.40 13.35 -26.98
N GLU A 2 -50.28 14.15 -25.90
CA GLU A 2 -49.05 14.20 -25.11
C GLU A 2 -49.10 13.28 -23.87
N VAL A 3 -50.28 13.09 -23.28
CA VAL A 3 -50.48 12.27 -22.05
C VAL A 3 -50.02 10.81 -22.22
N ASN A 4 -50.24 10.20 -23.40
CA ASN A 4 -49.83 8.81 -23.69
C ASN A 4 -48.31 8.61 -23.80
N ARG A 5 -47.53 9.70 -23.95
CA ARG A 5 -46.06 9.64 -24.04
C ARG A 5 -45.39 9.92 -22.69
N PHE A 6 -46.09 10.58 -21.76
CA PHE A 6 -45.61 10.86 -20.40
C PHE A 6 -45.81 9.66 -19.44
N LEU A 7 -46.90 8.91 -19.57
CA LEU A 7 -47.18 7.75 -18.72
C LEU A 7 -46.05 6.70 -18.67
N PRO A 8 -45.48 6.23 -19.81
CA PRO A 8 -44.38 5.26 -19.78
C PRO A 8 -43.08 5.85 -19.22
N ALA A 9 -42.84 7.15 -19.41
CA ALA A 9 -41.67 7.83 -18.87
C ALA A 9 -41.73 7.91 -17.34
N VAL A 10 -42.90 8.28 -16.78
CA VAL A 10 -43.12 8.34 -15.33
C VAL A 10 -42.99 6.95 -14.68
N LEU A 11 -43.57 5.91 -15.30
CA LEU A 11 -43.44 4.53 -14.81
C LEU A 11 -42.00 4.02 -14.84
N SER A 12 -41.22 4.39 -15.87
CA SER A 12 -39.81 4.01 -15.98
C SER A 12 -38.95 4.69 -14.91
N ILE A 13 -39.19 5.98 -14.63
CA ILE A 13 -38.45 6.73 -13.58
C ILE A 13 -38.81 6.18 -12.19
N CYS A 14 -40.09 5.99 -11.91
CA CYS A 14 -40.55 5.43 -10.63
C CYS A 14 -40.02 4.01 -10.40
N GLY A 15 -40.00 3.17 -11.44
CA GLY A 15 -39.41 1.84 -11.37
C GLY A 15 -37.91 1.88 -11.04
N LEU A 16 -37.16 2.78 -11.67
CA LEU A 16 -35.73 2.96 -11.38
C LEU A 16 -35.50 3.43 -9.94
N GLU A 17 -36.27 4.41 -9.46
CA GLU A 17 -36.16 4.91 -8.09
C GLU A 17 -36.41 3.81 -7.05
N LEU A 18 -37.48 3.03 -7.21
CA LEU A 18 -37.79 1.91 -6.29
C LEU A 18 -36.71 0.83 -6.29
N LEU A 19 -36.12 0.53 -7.45
CA LEU A 19 -35.00 -0.40 -7.55
C LEU A 19 -33.77 0.13 -6.81
N VAL A 20 -33.45 1.41 -6.96
CA VAL A 20 -32.34 2.05 -6.26
C VAL A 20 -32.58 2.03 -4.74
N TYR A 21 -33.78 2.36 -4.27
CA TYR A 21 -34.12 2.30 -2.84
C TYR A 21 -33.96 0.89 -2.27
N GLY A 22 -34.42 -0.14 -2.99
CA GLY A 22 -34.26 -1.54 -2.58
C GLY A 22 -32.79 -1.95 -2.47
N ILE A 23 -31.99 -1.66 -3.50
CA ILE A 23 -30.56 -1.99 -3.52
C ILE A 23 -29.81 -1.28 -2.38
N VAL A 24 -30.10 0.01 -2.15
CA VAL A 24 -29.45 0.77 -1.08
C VAL A 24 -29.87 0.21 0.29
N SER A 25 -31.14 -0.13 0.48
CA SER A 25 -31.63 -0.75 1.72
C SER A 25 -30.95 -2.10 2.00
N ASP A 26 -30.86 -2.97 0.99
CA ASP A 26 -30.21 -4.28 1.14
C ASP A 26 -28.71 -4.13 1.44
N THR A 27 -28.06 -3.17 0.79
CA THR A 27 -26.64 -2.85 1.03
C THR A 27 -26.43 -2.33 2.45
N CYS A 28 -27.34 -1.47 2.95
CA CYS A 28 -27.30 -0.93 4.30
C CYS A 28 -27.40 -2.03 5.37
N VAL A 29 -28.31 -2.99 5.20
CA VAL A 29 -28.46 -4.13 6.12
C VAL A 29 -27.19 -5.00 6.09
N ALA A 30 -26.65 -5.31 4.91
CA ALA A 30 -25.43 -6.11 4.79
C ALA A 30 -24.20 -5.42 5.42
N MET A 31 -24.06 -4.09 5.23
CA MET A 31 -23.00 -3.31 5.86
C MET A 31 -23.12 -3.29 7.39
N GLU A 32 -24.34 -3.09 7.92
CA GLU A 32 -24.60 -3.06 9.35
C GLU A 32 -24.36 -4.43 10.00
N GLU A 33 -24.86 -5.51 9.39
CA GLU A 33 -24.69 -6.89 9.88
C GLU A 33 -23.21 -7.27 9.97
N TRP A 34 -22.43 -6.97 8.91
CA TRP A 34 -20.99 -7.25 8.88
C TRP A 34 -20.22 -6.43 9.92
N VAL A 35 -20.60 -5.17 10.16
CA VAL A 35 -19.98 -4.33 11.20
C VAL A 35 -20.26 -4.88 12.62
N GLN A 36 -21.49 -5.32 12.89
CA GLN A 36 -21.90 -5.81 14.21
C GLN A 36 -21.36 -7.20 14.56
N HIS A 37 -21.10 -8.03 13.55
CA HIS A 37 -20.66 -9.42 13.74
C HIS A 37 -19.26 -9.66 13.14
N PRO A 38 -18.18 -9.23 13.82
CA PRO A 38 -16.85 -9.27 13.26
C PRO A 38 -16.23 -10.66 13.08
N TYR A 39 -16.75 -11.66 13.78
CA TYR A 39 -16.24 -13.04 13.77
C TYR A 39 -17.20 -14.03 13.10
N ASP A 40 -18.34 -13.57 12.60
CA ASP A 40 -19.34 -14.41 11.96
C ASP A 40 -19.25 -14.29 10.44
N HIS A 41 -19.54 -15.39 9.73
CA HIS A 41 -19.65 -15.36 8.28
C HIS A 41 -20.92 -14.60 7.86
N THR A 42 -20.73 -13.46 7.21
CA THR A 42 -21.81 -12.63 6.66
C THR A 42 -21.62 -12.43 5.15
N ALA A 43 -22.58 -11.80 4.47
CA ALA A 43 -22.54 -11.63 3.01
C ALA A 43 -21.31 -10.85 2.49
N LEU A 44 -20.67 -10.03 3.34
CA LEU A 44 -19.51 -9.21 3.00
C LEU A 44 -18.17 -9.90 3.27
N ASP A 45 -18.16 -10.96 4.08
CA ASP A 45 -16.95 -11.71 4.48
C ASP A 45 -16.29 -12.39 3.28
N ASP A 46 -17.08 -12.94 2.36
CA ASP A 46 -16.59 -13.59 1.12
C ASP A 46 -15.96 -12.62 0.10
N ILE A 47 -16.18 -11.31 0.27
CA ILE A 47 -15.73 -10.25 -0.65
C ILE A 47 -14.54 -9.49 -0.06
N LEU A 48 -14.46 -9.36 1.27
CA LEU A 48 -13.44 -8.61 1.98
C LEU A 48 -12.49 -9.57 2.68
N PRO A 49 -11.33 -9.91 2.07
CA PRO A 49 -10.36 -10.83 2.65
C PRO A 49 -9.56 -10.13 3.78
N CYS A 50 -10.22 -9.87 4.91
CA CYS A 50 -9.61 -9.24 6.06
C CYS A 50 -8.55 -10.16 6.69
N VAL A 51 -7.40 -9.59 7.01
CA VAL A 51 -6.32 -10.26 7.73
C VAL A 51 -6.52 -10.04 9.23
N ASP A 52 -6.13 -11.01 10.06
CA ASP A 52 -6.16 -10.83 11.51
C ASP A 52 -5.27 -9.64 11.94
N PRO A 53 -5.77 -8.71 12.79
CA PRO A 53 -4.98 -7.63 13.38
C PRO A 53 -3.62 -8.06 13.96
N ALA A 54 -3.51 -9.27 14.51
CA ALA A 54 -2.22 -9.77 15.02
C ALA A 54 -1.20 -9.97 13.89
N MET A 55 -1.66 -10.50 12.76
CA MET A 55 -0.81 -10.73 11.58
C MET A 55 -0.46 -9.41 10.89
N THR A 56 -1.38 -8.44 10.81
CA THR A 56 -1.05 -7.11 10.25
C THR A 56 -0.05 -6.36 11.13
N ALA A 57 -0.17 -6.46 12.46
CA ALA A 57 0.81 -5.91 13.40
C ALA A 57 2.20 -6.53 13.23
N GLU A 58 2.29 -7.86 13.03
CA GLU A 58 3.56 -8.54 12.75
C GLU A 58 4.18 -8.06 11.44
N VAL A 59 3.39 -8.02 10.35
CA VAL A 59 3.83 -7.53 9.04
C VAL A 59 4.30 -6.08 9.13
N MET A 60 3.60 -5.25 9.89
CA MET A 60 4.00 -3.86 10.13
C MET A 60 5.31 -3.79 10.93
N SER A 61 5.50 -4.64 11.93
CA SER A 61 6.79 -4.75 12.64
C SER A 61 7.92 -5.15 11.71
N GLN A 62 7.70 -6.09 10.78
CA GLN A 62 8.69 -6.45 9.77
C GLN A 62 8.99 -5.29 8.82
N SER A 63 7.98 -4.54 8.40
CA SER A 63 8.13 -3.33 7.58
C SER A 63 9.02 -2.28 8.26
N LYS A 64 8.83 -2.05 9.57
CA LYS A 64 9.68 -1.17 10.38
C LYS A 64 11.13 -1.66 10.43
N ASN A 65 11.33 -2.96 10.64
CA ASN A 65 12.66 -3.56 10.66
C ASN A 65 13.38 -3.43 9.32
N VAL A 66 12.70 -3.69 8.20
CA VAL A 66 13.25 -3.48 6.86
C VAL A 66 13.62 -2.01 6.64
N THR A 67 12.76 -1.08 7.05
CA THR A 67 13.05 0.37 6.99
C THR A 67 14.29 0.73 7.79
N TYR A 68 14.39 0.22 9.02
CA TYR A 68 15.55 0.43 9.88
C TYR A 68 16.84 -0.08 9.21
N GLN A 69 16.84 -1.32 8.71
CA GLN A 69 18.01 -1.96 8.12
C GLN A 69 18.50 -1.26 6.85
N ILE A 70 17.58 -0.86 5.96
CA ILE A 70 17.96 -0.17 4.72
C ILE A 70 18.59 1.18 5.03
N ILE A 71 18.02 1.96 5.95
CA ILE A 71 18.56 3.27 6.32
C ILE A 71 19.91 3.11 7.02
N ASP A 72 20.04 2.16 7.95
CA ASP A 72 21.29 1.88 8.65
C ASP A 72 22.41 1.46 7.70
N MET A 73 22.11 0.53 6.77
CA MET A 73 23.05 0.12 5.72
C MET A 73 23.47 1.29 4.83
N THR A 74 22.51 2.12 4.42
CA THR A 74 22.77 3.30 3.57
C THR A 74 23.65 4.32 4.29
N ASN A 75 23.40 4.57 5.57
CA ASN A 75 24.24 5.42 6.41
C ASN A 75 25.64 4.84 6.62
N GLY A 76 25.74 3.52 6.76
CA GLY A 76 27.01 2.80 6.79
C GLY A 76 27.83 3.00 5.52
N ILE A 77 27.20 2.92 4.34
CA ILE A 77 27.84 3.21 3.05
C ILE A 77 28.27 4.68 2.99
N ILE A 78 27.42 5.62 3.38
CA ILE A 78 27.76 7.04 3.39
C ILE A 78 28.99 7.31 4.24
N ALA A 79 29.00 6.83 5.49
CA ALA A 79 30.07 7.11 6.43
C ALA A 79 31.39 6.40 6.06
N ASN A 80 31.31 5.13 5.65
CA ASN A 80 32.49 4.29 5.45
C ASN A 80 33.00 4.24 4.02
N VAL A 81 32.17 4.59 3.04
CA VAL A 81 32.52 4.61 1.61
C VAL A 81 32.52 6.05 1.09
N SER A 82 31.35 6.69 1.01
CA SER A 82 31.22 7.99 0.33
C SER A 82 32.00 9.13 0.99
N ASN A 83 32.07 9.14 2.33
CA ASN A 83 32.74 10.17 3.13
C ASN A 83 34.17 9.80 3.52
N ARG A 84 34.67 8.60 3.18
CA ARG A 84 36.05 8.19 3.47
C ARG A 84 36.98 8.46 2.31
N ASN A 85 38.10 9.12 2.60
CA ASN A 85 39.19 9.28 1.64
C ASN A 85 40.03 7.99 1.57
N PHE A 86 39.84 7.20 0.53
CA PHE A 86 40.62 5.99 0.29
C PHE A 86 41.99 6.32 -0.32
N PRO A 87 43.03 5.49 -0.09
CA PRO A 87 44.34 5.66 -0.72
C PRO A 87 44.34 5.13 -2.17
N PRO A 88 45.29 5.57 -3.03
CA PRO A 88 45.36 5.18 -4.44
C PRO A 88 45.38 3.68 -4.73
N GLN A 89 45.81 2.86 -3.76
CA GLN A 89 45.88 1.41 -3.91
C GLN A 89 44.53 0.71 -3.71
N ALA A 90 43.53 1.39 -3.14
CA ALA A 90 42.22 0.83 -2.83
C ALA A 90 41.23 0.92 -4.02
N VAL A 91 41.67 0.56 -5.22
CA VAL A 91 40.79 0.46 -6.40
C VAL A 91 39.82 -0.72 -6.17
N PRO A 92 38.50 -0.58 -6.40
CA PRO A 92 37.79 0.52 -7.07
C PRO A 92 37.25 1.62 -6.15
N LEU A 93 37.48 1.54 -4.83
CA LEU A 93 37.00 2.50 -3.84
C LEU A 93 37.79 3.82 -3.82
N TYR A 94 38.95 3.87 -4.50
CA TYR A 94 39.76 5.06 -4.63
C TYR A 94 39.23 6.01 -5.72
N TYR A 95 38.92 7.25 -5.33
CA TYR A 95 38.57 8.35 -6.23
C TYR A 95 39.01 9.69 -5.62
N ASN A 96 39.21 10.72 -6.47
CA ASN A 96 39.68 12.04 -6.04
C ASN A 96 38.53 12.84 -5.40
N GLN A 97 38.19 12.50 -4.16
CA GLN A 97 37.08 13.09 -3.42
C GLN A 97 37.30 14.58 -3.17
N SER A 98 36.68 15.40 -4.01
CA SER A 98 36.54 16.83 -3.78
C SER A 98 35.05 17.10 -3.59
N GLY A 99 34.61 17.71 -2.49
CA GLY A 99 33.19 18.04 -2.29
C GLY A 99 32.70 17.90 -0.84
N PRO A 100 31.54 18.49 -0.51
CA PRO A 100 30.95 18.43 0.82
C PRO A 100 30.60 16.99 1.19
N LEU A 101 30.65 16.69 2.50
CA LEU A 101 30.29 15.36 3.01
C LEU A 101 28.82 15.08 2.72
N VAL A 102 28.53 13.87 2.27
CA VAL A 102 27.16 13.41 2.05
C VAL A 102 26.48 13.28 3.42
N PRO A 103 25.34 13.94 3.65
CA PRO A 103 24.62 13.82 4.91
C PRO A 103 23.98 12.44 5.03
N VAL A 104 23.98 11.91 6.25
CA VAL A 104 23.29 10.66 6.59
C VAL A 104 21.78 10.88 6.64
N LEU A 105 21.03 9.81 6.40
CA LEU A 105 19.59 9.80 6.55
C LEU A 105 19.19 9.64 8.01
N CYS A 106 18.08 10.26 8.38
CA CYS A 106 17.40 9.95 9.62
C CYS A 106 16.80 8.55 9.55
N ASN A 107 17.14 7.71 10.52
CA ASN A 107 16.40 6.49 10.76
C ASN A 107 15.24 6.79 11.71
N PRO A 108 13.97 6.61 11.31
CA PRO A 108 12.83 6.92 12.18
C PRO A 108 12.69 5.94 13.35
N TYR A 109 13.46 4.85 13.34
CA TYR A 109 13.39 3.79 14.34
C TYR A 109 14.74 3.59 15.06
N LEU A 110 14.67 3.17 16.31
CA LEU A 110 15.78 2.61 17.08
C LEU A 110 15.94 1.11 16.77
N PRO A 111 17.05 0.45 17.20
CA PRO A 111 17.26 -0.98 16.99
C PRO A 111 16.17 -1.88 17.57
N ASP A 112 15.44 -1.40 18.59
CA ASP A 112 14.27 -2.05 19.19
C ASP A 112 12.95 -1.72 18.46
N LEU A 113 13.02 -1.05 17.30
CA LEU A 113 11.92 -0.58 16.46
C LEU A 113 11.01 0.48 17.10
N SER A 114 11.42 1.04 18.24
CA SER A 114 10.73 2.19 18.83
C SER A 114 10.96 3.45 18.00
N PRO A 115 9.95 4.34 17.88
CA PRO A 115 10.08 5.55 17.08
C PRO A 115 11.04 6.56 17.75
N ARG A 116 11.81 7.28 16.95
CA ARG A 116 12.67 8.38 17.43
C ARG A 116 12.53 9.64 16.57
N PRO A 117 12.72 10.84 17.15
CA PRO A 117 12.87 12.05 16.36
C PRO A 117 14.22 12.05 15.62
N CYS A 118 14.23 12.71 14.47
CA CYS A 118 15.44 12.97 13.69
C CYS A 118 16.26 14.10 14.30
N LEU A 119 17.59 14.01 14.22
CA LEU A 119 18.50 15.07 14.61
C LEU A 119 18.60 16.13 13.50
N THR A 120 18.99 17.36 13.86
CA THR A 120 19.07 18.50 12.92
C THR A 120 20.04 18.27 11.74
N GLU A 121 21.03 17.41 11.92
CA GLU A 121 22.04 17.09 10.90
C GLU A 121 21.65 15.88 10.02
N GLU A 122 20.57 15.18 10.37
CA GLU A 122 20.07 14.03 9.63
C GLU A 122 19.07 14.48 8.56
N LEU A 123 19.21 13.96 7.34
CA LEU A 123 18.28 14.24 6.26
C LEU A 123 17.05 13.34 6.36
N HIS A 124 15.86 13.89 6.24
CA HIS A 124 14.66 13.06 6.14
C HIS A 124 14.65 12.31 4.80
N PHE A 125 14.33 11.01 4.84
CA PHE A 125 14.31 10.16 3.64
C PHE A 125 13.17 10.49 2.67
N ASP A 126 12.28 11.41 3.05
CA ASP A 126 11.17 11.92 2.22
C ASP A 126 11.65 12.71 1.01
N ASN A 127 12.86 13.25 1.10
CA ASN A 127 13.42 14.08 0.05
C ASN A 127 14.93 13.84 0.02
N ALA A 128 15.36 12.64 -0.41
CA ALA A 128 16.77 12.29 -0.54
C ALA A 128 17.44 13.15 -1.63
N ILE A 129 17.76 14.40 -1.29
CA ILE A 129 18.45 15.39 -2.12
C ILE A 129 19.95 15.10 -2.07
N TRP A 130 20.33 13.91 -2.55
CA TRP A 130 21.74 13.62 -2.81
C TRP A 130 22.21 14.08 -4.19
N LYS A 131 21.31 14.63 -5.01
CA LYS A 131 21.61 15.12 -6.36
C LYS A 131 22.77 16.12 -6.39
N GLY A 132 22.89 16.97 -5.37
CA GLY A 132 23.98 17.94 -5.24
C GLY A 132 25.36 17.35 -4.90
N TYR A 133 25.43 16.04 -4.64
CA TYR A 133 26.66 15.33 -4.27
C TYR A 133 27.16 14.40 -5.39
N ILE A 134 26.45 14.36 -6.51
CA ILE A 134 26.81 13.55 -7.68
C ILE A 134 28.00 14.20 -8.38
N CYS A 135 29.03 13.39 -8.64
CA CYS A 135 30.16 13.77 -9.48
C CYS A 135 29.94 13.32 -10.94
N GLU A 136 30.63 13.96 -11.87
CA GLU A 136 30.86 13.38 -13.20
C GLU A 136 31.92 12.29 -13.07
N THR A 137 31.80 11.26 -13.90
CA THR A 137 32.63 10.06 -13.80
C THR A 137 33.35 9.72 -15.09
N THR A 138 34.57 9.22 -14.96
CA THR A 138 35.24 8.46 -16.03
C THR A 138 35.25 6.98 -15.68
N ASN A 139 35.13 6.14 -16.70
CA ASN A 139 35.22 4.69 -16.51
C ASN A 139 36.68 4.27 -16.70
N THR A 140 37.32 3.84 -15.61
CA THR A 140 38.67 3.28 -15.65
C THR A 140 38.59 1.82 -15.26
N SER A 141 38.92 0.92 -16.19
CA SER A 141 38.96 -0.54 -15.94
C SER A 141 37.65 -1.12 -15.36
N GLY A 142 36.50 -0.61 -15.79
CA GLY A 142 35.18 -1.10 -15.37
C GLY A 142 34.64 -0.48 -14.09
N SER A 143 35.31 0.52 -13.51
CA SER A 143 34.85 1.25 -12.32
C SER A 143 34.63 2.73 -12.62
N GLU A 144 33.53 3.27 -12.11
CA GLU A 144 33.23 4.71 -12.18
C GLU A 144 34.08 5.47 -11.16
N ILE A 145 34.88 6.43 -11.63
CA ILE A 145 35.72 7.28 -10.78
C ILE A 145 35.26 8.72 -10.94
N CYS A 146 34.96 9.39 -9.82
CA CYS A 146 34.64 10.81 -9.81
C CYS A 146 35.80 11.66 -10.34
N THR A 147 35.54 12.51 -11.33
CA THR A 147 36.49 13.48 -11.87
C THR A 147 36.19 14.92 -11.47
N THR A 148 34.93 15.23 -11.14
CA THR A 148 34.51 16.55 -10.67
C THR A 148 34.21 16.56 -9.17
N ILE A 149 33.89 17.75 -8.64
CA ILE A 149 33.51 17.92 -7.24
C ILE A 149 32.20 17.17 -6.97
N GLY A 150 32.27 16.12 -6.15
CA GLY A 150 31.19 15.27 -5.70
C GLY A 150 31.74 14.05 -4.96
N ARG A 151 30.87 13.36 -4.22
CA ARG A 151 31.23 12.18 -3.42
C ARG A 151 30.46 10.92 -3.81
N LEU A 152 29.47 11.04 -4.69
CA LEU A 152 28.66 9.94 -5.18
C LEU A 152 28.83 9.81 -6.69
N THR A 153 29.13 8.60 -7.17
CA THR A 153 29.00 8.30 -8.60
C THR A 153 27.52 8.18 -8.98
N PRO A 154 27.15 8.33 -10.26
CA PRO A 154 25.78 8.11 -10.72
C PRO A 154 25.23 6.75 -10.31
N THR A 155 26.04 5.69 -10.39
CA THR A 155 25.64 4.34 -9.96
C THR A 155 25.34 4.29 -8.46
N PHE A 156 26.25 4.77 -7.60
CA PHE A 156 26.02 4.79 -6.15
C PHE A 156 24.79 5.60 -5.77
N TYR A 157 24.61 6.78 -6.39
CA TYR A 157 23.43 7.61 -6.17
C TYR A 157 22.13 6.87 -6.53
N TYR A 158 22.08 6.18 -7.67
CA TYR A 158 20.88 5.45 -8.10
C TYR A 158 20.55 4.29 -7.17
N GLU A 159 21.54 3.47 -6.81
CA GLU A 159 21.34 2.32 -5.91
C GLU A 159 20.85 2.76 -4.53
N MET A 160 21.50 3.78 -3.94
CA MET A 160 21.08 4.32 -2.65
C MET A 160 19.68 4.94 -2.70
N THR A 161 19.38 5.72 -3.74
CA THR A 161 18.05 6.35 -3.89
C THR A 161 16.96 5.30 -4.11
N SER A 162 17.24 4.25 -4.88
CA SER A 162 16.31 3.14 -5.11
C SER A 162 15.96 2.43 -3.81
N ALA A 163 16.97 2.12 -2.98
CA ALA A 163 16.76 1.49 -1.69
C ALA A 163 15.92 2.36 -0.74
N VAL A 164 16.21 3.66 -0.67
CA VAL A 164 15.52 4.61 0.22
C VAL A 164 14.09 4.93 -0.24
N ASN A 165 13.81 4.84 -1.54
CA ASN A 165 12.43 5.00 -2.04
C ASN A 165 11.49 3.90 -1.52
N VAL A 166 12.00 2.69 -1.30
CA VAL A 166 11.21 1.61 -0.69
C VAL A 166 10.86 1.98 0.76
N THR A 167 11.81 2.52 1.51
CA THR A 167 11.58 2.91 2.91
C THR A 167 10.58 4.04 3.03
N TYR A 168 10.60 5.00 2.10
CA TYR A 168 9.57 6.04 2.02
C TYR A 168 8.16 5.45 1.89
N ALA A 169 7.98 4.52 0.95
CA ALA A 169 6.67 3.90 0.74
C ALA A 169 6.22 3.08 1.97
N LEU A 170 7.12 2.30 2.56
CA LEU A 170 6.83 1.50 3.76
C LEU A 170 6.47 2.36 4.97
N TYR A 171 7.14 3.50 5.15
CA TYR A 171 6.90 4.39 6.28
C TYR A 171 5.58 5.17 6.14
N HIS A 172 5.32 5.77 4.98
CA HIS A 172 4.14 6.62 4.78
C HIS A 172 2.87 5.85 4.47
N TYR A 173 2.97 4.78 3.67
CA TYR A 173 1.79 4.01 3.26
C TYR A 173 1.56 2.75 4.10
N GLY A 174 2.56 2.26 4.81
CA GLY A 174 2.47 1.06 5.65
C GLY A 174 1.30 1.07 6.65
N PRO A 175 1.13 2.11 7.48
CA PRO A 175 0.03 2.17 8.44
C PRO A 175 -1.35 2.09 7.77
N TYR A 176 -1.55 2.86 6.70
CA TYR A 176 -2.82 2.86 5.97
C TYR A 176 -3.11 1.49 5.30
N LEU A 177 -2.09 0.87 4.72
CA LEU A 177 -2.24 -0.46 4.13
C LEU A 177 -2.52 -1.53 5.19
N SER A 178 -1.95 -1.39 6.39
CA SER A 178 -2.24 -2.25 7.54
C SER A 178 -3.71 -2.14 7.96
N ASP A 179 -4.22 -0.92 8.10
CA ASP A 179 -5.62 -0.64 8.48
C ASP A 179 -6.64 -1.05 7.40
N LEU A 180 -6.20 -1.08 6.14
CA LEU A 180 -7.01 -1.61 5.04
C LEU A 180 -7.01 -3.14 5.06
N ALA A 181 -5.86 -3.75 5.34
CA ALA A 181 -5.70 -5.20 5.36
C ALA A 181 -6.45 -5.85 6.53
N ASP A 182 -6.45 -5.24 7.72
CA ASP A 182 -7.22 -5.74 8.88
C ASP A 182 -8.71 -5.35 8.83
N CYS A 183 -9.11 -4.67 7.76
CA CYS A 183 -10.46 -4.13 7.55
C CYS A 183 -10.94 -3.14 8.62
N THR A 184 -10.07 -2.63 9.50
CA THR A 184 -10.42 -1.59 10.48
C THR A 184 -10.96 -0.37 9.76
N PHE A 185 -10.29 0.07 8.69
CA PHE A 185 -10.73 1.20 7.88
C PHE A 185 -12.10 0.95 7.25
N VAL A 186 -12.31 -0.25 6.70
CA VAL A 186 -13.56 -0.63 6.03
C VAL A 186 -14.72 -0.71 7.03
N ARG A 187 -14.48 -1.30 8.22
CA ARG A 187 -15.45 -1.36 9.32
C ARG A 187 -15.86 0.02 9.78
N GLN A 188 -14.90 0.93 10.00
CA GLN A 188 -15.20 2.30 10.41
C GLN A 188 -16.02 3.04 9.34
N THR A 189 -15.67 2.85 8.07
CA THR A 189 -16.39 3.47 6.95
C THR A 189 -17.83 2.95 6.85
N PHE A 190 -18.03 1.63 6.89
CA PHE A 190 -19.38 1.04 6.81
C PHE A 190 -20.22 1.36 8.03
N LYS A 191 -19.61 1.44 9.22
CA LYS A 191 -20.30 1.92 10.41
C LYS A 191 -20.79 3.36 10.23
N SER A 192 -19.93 4.25 9.74
CA SER A 192 -20.29 5.65 9.47
C SER A 192 -21.40 5.77 8.43
N ILE A 193 -21.33 4.99 7.34
CA ILE A 193 -22.38 4.97 6.30
C ILE A 193 -23.69 4.44 6.87
N SER A 194 -23.66 3.36 7.64
CA SER A 194 -24.85 2.80 8.29
C SER A 194 -25.49 3.81 9.24
N ASP A 195 -24.68 4.43 10.10
CA ASP A 195 -25.15 5.40 11.10
C ASP A 195 -25.75 6.67 10.47
N ASN A 196 -25.15 7.19 9.40
CA ASN A 196 -25.50 8.49 8.82
C ASN A 196 -26.45 8.41 7.62
N SER A 197 -26.30 7.40 6.78
CA SER A 197 -27.01 7.31 5.48
C SER A 197 -28.11 6.25 5.49
N CYS A 198 -27.99 5.20 6.32
CA CYS A 198 -28.93 4.08 6.31
C CYS A 198 -30.07 4.22 7.32
N ARG A 199 -29.87 4.94 8.44
CA ARG A 199 -30.91 5.12 9.48
C ARG A 199 -32.20 5.77 8.97
N GLY A 200 -32.14 6.62 7.96
CA GLY A 200 -33.33 7.24 7.34
C GLY A 200 -34.15 6.28 6.47
N LEU A 201 -33.54 5.22 5.94
CA LEU A 201 -34.17 4.26 5.05
C LEU A 201 -34.90 3.15 5.82
N GLY A 202 -34.39 2.76 6.99
CA GLY A 202 -35.02 1.78 7.88
C GLY A 202 -36.31 2.27 8.56
N GLN A 203 -36.51 3.59 8.68
CA GLN A 203 -37.75 4.14 9.26
C GLN A 203 -38.96 3.96 8.33
N TYR A 204 -38.76 3.79 7.02
CA TYR A 204 -39.84 3.54 6.05
C TYR A 204 -40.07 2.04 5.76
N SER A 205 -39.17 1.14 6.14
CA SER A 205 -39.38 -0.32 5.96
C SER A 205 -40.13 -0.96 7.13
N ASN A 206 -40.12 -0.36 8.32
CA ASN A 206 -40.81 -0.90 9.50
C ASN A 206 -42.35 -0.80 9.45
N GLN A 207 -42.93 -0.09 8.50
CA GLN A 207 -44.39 -0.08 8.27
C GLN A 207 -44.86 -1.02 7.15
N SER A 208 -43.97 -1.65 6.37
CA SER A 208 -44.37 -2.65 5.36
C SER A 208 -44.12 -4.11 5.78
N ASN A 209 -43.43 -4.34 6.89
CA ASN A 209 -43.17 -5.69 7.43
C ASN A 209 -44.42 -6.40 8.01
N SER A 210 -45.57 -5.73 8.09
CA SER A 210 -46.86 -6.37 8.43
C SER A 210 -47.74 -6.69 7.21
N ALA A 211 -47.37 -6.25 6.00
CA ALA A 211 -48.12 -6.52 4.77
C ALA A 211 -47.32 -7.21 3.65
N VAL A 212 -45.98 -7.26 3.73
CA VAL A 212 -45.14 -7.99 2.77
C VAL A 212 -44.33 -9.03 3.53
N ASN A 213 -44.95 -10.18 3.78
CA ASN A 213 -44.23 -11.41 4.09
C ASN A 213 -43.49 -11.88 2.81
N ILE A 214 -42.37 -11.24 2.48
CA ILE A 214 -41.32 -11.88 1.68
C ILE A 214 -40.26 -12.38 2.67
N LYS A 215 -40.67 -13.32 3.53
CA LYS A 215 -39.74 -14.36 3.96
C LYS A 215 -39.66 -15.35 2.80
N ALA A 216 -38.44 -15.59 2.34
CA ALA A 216 -38.08 -16.40 1.18
C ALA A 216 -38.26 -15.70 -0.18
N SER A 217 -37.24 -14.96 -0.59
CA SER A 217 -36.58 -15.14 -1.92
C SER A 217 -35.50 -14.08 -2.22
N SER A 218 -34.80 -13.51 -1.22
CA SER A 218 -33.51 -12.82 -1.49
C SER A 218 -32.36 -13.82 -1.72
N ARG A 219 -32.67 -14.92 -2.42
CA ARG A 219 -31.69 -15.83 -3.03
C ARG A 219 -31.90 -15.95 -4.54
N TYR A 220 -32.96 -15.33 -5.10
CA TYR A 220 -33.37 -15.56 -6.49
C TYR A 220 -33.49 -14.33 -7.39
N VAL A 221 -33.59 -13.09 -6.87
CA VAL A 221 -33.82 -11.92 -7.75
C VAL A 221 -32.53 -11.16 -8.12
N LEU A 222 -31.46 -11.26 -7.34
CA LEU A 222 -30.11 -10.76 -7.71
C LEU A 222 -29.03 -11.86 -7.78
N GLY A 223 -29.42 -13.11 -7.52
CA GLY A 223 -28.51 -14.27 -7.51
C GLY A 223 -28.02 -14.72 -8.88
N ARG A 224 -28.40 -14.07 -10.00
CA ARG A 224 -27.89 -14.42 -11.33
C ARG A 224 -26.74 -13.53 -11.79
N PRO A 225 -26.82 -12.18 -11.81
CA PRO A 225 -25.67 -11.38 -12.23
C PRO A 225 -24.48 -11.47 -11.25
N VAL A 226 -24.73 -11.55 -9.94
CA VAL A 226 -23.66 -11.68 -8.92
C VAL A 226 -23.04 -13.09 -8.94
N SER A 227 -23.83 -14.14 -9.14
CA SER A 227 -23.35 -15.53 -9.17
C SER A 227 -22.57 -15.90 -10.44
N TYR A 228 -22.67 -15.11 -11.53
CA TYR A 228 -21.72 -15.20 -12.65
C TYR A 228 -20.48 -14.33 -12.44
N ALA A 229 -20.60 -13.17 -11.76
CA ALA A 229 -19.49 -12.26 -11.52
C ALA A 229 -18.50 -12.79 -10.46
N VAL A 230 -18.98 -13.37 -9.36
CA VAL A 230 -18.16 -13.94 -8.27
C VAL A 230 -17.21 -15.04 -8.75
N PRO A 231 -17.64 -16.09 -9.49
CA PRO A 231 -16.73 -17.10 -10.00
C PRO A 231 -15.81 -16.60 -11.13
N VAL A 232 -16.15 -15.50 -11.83
CA VAL A 232 -15.27 -14.85 -12.81
C VAL A 232 -14.19 -14.00 -12.10
N PHE A 233 -14.55 -13.33 -11.01
CA PHE A 233 -13.62 -12.55 -10.18
C PHE A 233 -12.71 -13.48 -9.35
N GLN A 234 -13.27 -14.49 -8.69
CA GLN A 234 -12.51 -15.54 -7.99
C GLN A 234 -11.60 -16.33 -8.95
N ARG A 235 -12.02 -16.59 -10.20
CA ARG A 235 -11.11 -17.19 -11.20
C ARG A 235 -10.02 -16.23 -11.65
N ARG A 236 -10.25 -14.91 -11.72
CA ARG A 236 -9.17 -13.93 -11.97
C ARG A 236 -8.19 -13.83 -10.80
N VAL A 237 -8.68 -13.87 -9.56
CA VAL A 237 -7.84 -13.86 -8.35
C VAL A 237 -7.01 -15.16 -8.27
N LYS A 238 -7.64 -16.34 -8.42
CA LYS A 238 -6.92 -17.63 -8.46
C LYS A 238 -6.02 -17.81 -9.69
N SER A 239 -6.34 -17.17 -10.83
CA SER A 239 -5.42 -17.13 -12.00
C SER A 239 -4.29 -16.10 -11.81
N GLY A 240 -4.39 -15.21 -10.84
CA GLY A 240 -3.31 -14.34 -10.35
C GLY A 240 -2.38 -15.03 -9.34
N GLU A 241 -2.87 -16.09 -8.68
CA GLU A 241 -2.18 -16.97 -7.73
C GLU A 241 -1.15 -17.89 -8.41
N GLY A 242 -0.23 -17.28 -9.14
CA GLY A 242 0.78 -17.96 -9.95
C GLY A 242 1.68 -16.99 -10.72
N ARG A 243 1.31 -15.72 -10.81
CA ARG A 243 2.29 -14.67 -11.08
C ARG A 243 3.01 -14.37 -9.78
N ARG A 244 4.11 -15.13 -9.57
CA ARG A 244 5.29 -14.64 -8.84
C ARG A 244 5.33 -13.13 -9.07
N CYS A 245 5.24 -12.31 -8.02
CA CYS A 245 5.59 -10.91 -8.15
C CYS A 245 6.91 -10.91 -8.93
N PRO A 246 7.00 -10.24 -10.10
CA PRO A 246 8.28 -10.16 -10.78
C PRO A 246 9.24 -9.68 -9.70
N ALA A 247 10.29 -10.47 -9.46
CA ALA A 247 11.32 -10.12 -8.50
C ALA A 247 11.61 -8.63 -8.71
N CYS A 248 11.52 -7.84 -7.64
CA CYS A 248 11.95 -6.46 -7.70
C CYS A 248 13.32 -6.46 -8.39
N PRO A 249 13.49 -5.82 -9.55
CA PRO A 249 14.78 -5.75 -10.19
C PRO A 249 15.65 -4.87 -9.29
N GLY A 250 16.46 -5.54 -8.46
CA GLY A 250 17.23 -4.97 -7.36
C GLY A 250 17.87 -6.02 -6.45
N ALA A 251 17.40 -7.27 -6.47
CA ALA A 251 17.99 -8.36 -5.67
C ALA A 251 19.14 -9.13 -6.35
N LEU A 252 19.88 -8.51 -7.29
CA LEU A 252 21.05 -9.11 -7.97
C LEU A 252 22.40 -8.67 -7.41
N MET A 253 22.46 -8.23 -6.14
CA MET A 253 23.73 -7.90 -5.47
C MET A 253 24.17 -8.93 -4.42
N GLY A 254 23.56 -10.12 -4.42
CA GLY A 254 23.85 -11.20 -3.46
C GLY A 254 24.58 -12.43 -4.01
N GLU A 255 24.77 -12.57 -5.32
CA GLU A 255 25.30 -13.82 -5.91
C GLU A 255 26.68 -13.70 -6.58
N THR A 256 27.34 -12.55 -6.53
CA THR A 256 28.70 -12.37 -7.11
C THR A 256 29.85 -12.51 -6.12
N MET A 257 29.60 -12.93 -4.87
CA MET A 257 30.61 -13.08 -3.81
C MET A 257 30.69 -14.51 -3.22
N ARG A 258 30.54 -15.54 -4.07
CA ARG A 258 30.80 -16.95 -3.72
C ARG A 258 31.92 -17.61 -4.53
N GLY A 259 32.86 -16.81 -5.01
CA GLY A 259 34.01 -17.28 -5.81
C GLY A 259 35.37 -16.75 -5.34
N TRP A 260 35.50 -16.33 -4.07
CA TRP A 260 36.77 -15.95 -3.46
C TRP A 260 36.94 -16.70 -2.14
N SER A 261 37.40 -17.94 -2.26
CA SER A 261 38.11 -18.70 -1.24
C SER A 261 39.33 -19.33 -1.90
#